data_AF-A0A166HDT7-F1
#
_entry.id   AF-A0A166HDT7-F1
#
_cell.length_a   1.000
_cell.length_b   1.000
_cell.length_c   1.000
_cell.angle_alpha   90.00
_cell.angle_beta   90.00
_cell.angle_gamma   90.00
#
_symmetry.space_group_name_H-M   'P 1'
#
loop_
_entity.id
_entity.type
_entity.pdbx_description
1 polymer ?
#
loop_
_entity_poly.entity_id
_entity_poly.type
_entity_poly.pdbx_seq_one_letter_code
_entity_poly.pdbx_strand_id
1 'polypeptide(L)'
;MRYWLLGILAAMSMQAHAQLAPQPPQAPQPPQGNDIMGKAMIVSRIAGLCEGIRQVKIFQDAAQLEGGDEFVVKFLNAEAKRLGKTMQQLDTQCIQAQSTFEQLSTVAGISPQ
;
A
#
# COMPACT_ATOMS: atom_id res chain seq x y z
N MET A 1 5.77 75.66 15.51
CA MET A 1 5.56 74.20 15.45
C MET A 1 5.59 73.77 13.98
N ARG A 2 6.32 72.75 13.50
CA ARG A 2 7.32 71.83 14.08
C ARG A 2 6.89 71.01 15.31
N TYR A 3 7.53 69.86 15.52
CA TYR A 3 7.31 68.90 16.63
C TYR A 3 5.99 68.11 16.64
N TRP A 4 5.33 67.92 15.50
CA TRP A 4 4.23 66.95 15.34
C TRP A 4 4.44 65.97 14.15
N LEU A 5 5.70 65.67 13.82
CA LEU A 5 6.08 64.89 12.62
C LEU A 5 6.85 63.59 12.92
N LEU A 6 6.96 63.16 14.19
CA LEU A 6 7.89 62.08 14.61
C LEU A 6 7.28 60.97 15.48
N GLY A 7 5.94 60.83 15.53
CA GLY A 7 5.28 59.86 16.42
C GLY A 7 4.88 58.52 15.81
N ILE A 8 4.63 58.44 14.50
CA ILE A 8 3.86 57.32 13.89
C ILE A 8 4.73 56.40 12.98
N LEU A 9 6.01 56.73 12.79
CA LEU A 9 6.91 56.06 11.82
C LEU A 9 7.91 55.05 12.42
N ALA A 10 7.68 54.60 13.67
CA ALA A 10 8.67 53.82 14.44
C ALA A 10 8.22 52.40 14.88
N ALA A 11 7.14 51.85 14.33
CA ALA A 11 6.60 50.54 14.73
C ALA A 11 6.27 49.57 13.57
N MET A 12 6.70 49.87 12.33
CA MET A 12 6.45 49.01 11.16
C MET A 12 7.73 48.69 10.36
N SER A 13 8.79 48.23 11.05
CA SER A 13 10.07 47.90 10.39
C SER A 13 10.92 46.83 11.09
N MET A 14 10.31 45.83 11.75
CA MET A 14 11.04 44.69 12.31
C MET A 14 10.38 43.32 12.09
N GLN A 15 10.13 42.97 10.83
CA GLN A 15 10.25 41.58 10.38
C GLN A 15 11.08 41.57 9.10
N ALA A 16 12.41 41.68 9.26
CA ALA A 16 13.34 41.38 8.19
C ALA A 16 13.16 39.92 7.78
N HIS A 17 13.08 39.68 6.47
CA HIS A 17 12.81 38.37 5.89
C HIS A 17 13.80 37.31 6.41
N ALA A 18 13.32 36.45 7.31
CA ALA A 18 14.05 35.29 7.78
C ALA A 18 14.12 34.25 6.65
N GLN A 19 15.15 34.39 5.82
CA GLN A 19 15.75 33.36 4.97
C GLN A 19 14.79 32.35 4.31
N LEU A 20 14.46 32.60 3.04
CA LEU A 20 14.14 31.52 2.09
C LEU A 20 15.40 30.68 1.82
N ALA A 21 15.90 29.98 2.84
CA ALA A 21 16.78 28.86 2.62
C ALA A 21 15.94 27.76 1.92
N PRO A 22 16.44 27.12 0.85
CA PRO A 22 15.76 25.96 0.30
C PRO A 22 15.67 24.91 1.42
N GLN A 23 14.43 24.51 1.76
CA GLN A 23 14.25 23.49 2.78
C GLN A 23 14.96 22.21 2.29
N PRO A 24 15.73 21.52 3.16
CA PRO A 24 16.28 20.23 2.78
C PRO A 24 15.13 19.31 2.35
N PRO A 25 15.32 18.46 1.32
CA PRO A 25 14.25 17.61 0.81
C PRO A 25 13.64 16.82 1.96
N GLN A 26 12.36 17.09 2.25
CA GLN A 26 11.68 16.46 3.37
C GLN A 26 11.64 14.96 3.11
N ALA A 27 12.18 14.19 4.05
CA ALA A 27 12.05 12.73 4.01
C ALA A 27 10.56 12.37 3.89
N PRO A 28 10.18 11.37 3.07
CA PRO A 28 8.79 10.99 2.89
C PRO A 28 8.10 10.82 4.25
N GLN A 29 7.11 11.67 4.52
CA GLN A 29 6.33 11.57 5.74
C GLN A 29 5.69 10.17 5.77
N PRO A 30 5.83 9.38 6.85
CA PRO A 30 5.12 8.12 6.96
C PRO A 30 3.61 8.39 6.83
N PRO A 31 2.86 7.56 6.08
CA PRO A 31 1.46 7.83 5.76
C PRO A 31 0.65 8.03 7.05
N GLN A 32 0.12 9.25 7.19
CA GLN A 32 -0.71 9.65 8.32
C GLN A 32 -2.08 8.93 8.22
N GLY A 33 -2.80 8.84 9.34
CA GLY A 33 -3.87 7.85 9.56
C GLY A 33 -4.91 7.71 8.42
N ASN A 34 -5.22 6.46 8.07
CA ASN A 34 -6.14 6.06 6.99
C ASN A 34 -5.68 6.38 5.56
N ASP A 35 -4.44 6.00 5.23
CA ASP A 35 -4.05 5.74 3.83
C ASP A 35 -4.83 4.55 3.24
N ILE A 36 -6.03 4.83 2.74
CA ILE A 36 -6.90 3.86 2.07
C ILE A 36 -6.26 3.34 0.78
N MET A 37 -5.50 4.16 0.06
CA MET A 37 -4.83 3.73 -1.18
C MET A 37 -3.67 2.77 -0.90
N GLY A 38 -2.81 3.05 0.09
CA GLY A 38 -1.78 2.11 0.54
C GLY A 38 -2.36 0.79 1.04
N LYS A 39 -3.45 0.85 1.84
CA LYS A 39 -4.20 -0.35 2.24
C LYS A 39 -4.73 -1.14 1.02
N ALA A 40 -5.35 -0.45 0.06
CA ALA A 40 -5.87 -1.07 -1.16
C ALA A 40 -4.74 -1.70 -1.99
N MET A 41 -3.62 -1.01 -2.21
CA MET A 41 -2.47 -1.57 -2.93
C MET A 41 -1.88 -2.81 -2.26
N ILE A 42 -1.78 -2.82 -0.92
CA ILE A 42 -1.30 -3.98 -0.16
C ILE A 42 -2.28 -5.16 -0.32
N VAL A 43 -3.59 -4.92 -0.16
CA VAL A 43 -4.63 -5.95 -0.32
C VAL A 43 -4.62 -6.52 -1.74
N SER A 44 -4.65 -5.66 -2.77
CA SER A 44 -4.62 -6.08 -4.18
C SER A 44 -3.37 -6.90 -4.53
N ARG A 45 -2.20 -6.54 -3.97
CA ARG A 45 -0.96 -7.31 -4.16
C ARG A 45 -1.03 -8.71 -3.54
N ILE A 46 -1.65 -8.84 -2.37
CA ILE A 46 -1.81 -10.14 -1.70
C ILE A 46 -2.88 -10.97 -2.43
N ALA A 47 -4.03 -10.38 -2.76
CA ALA A 47 -5.10 -11.05 -3.50
C ALA A 47 -4.61 -11.56 -4.87
N GLY A 48 -3.85 -10.76 -5.63
CA GLY A 48 -3.26 -11.18 -6.90
C GLY A 48 -2.24 -12.31 -6.78
N LEU A 49 -1.44 -12.35 -5.70
CA LEU A 49 -0.57 -13.50 -5.42
C LEU A 49 -1.38 -14.77 -5.14
N CYS A 50 -2.43 -14.65 -4.34
CA CYS A 50 -3.30 -15.76 -3.99
C CYS A 50 -4.08 -16.31 -5.19
N GLU A 51 -4.50 -15.43 -6.10
CA GLU A 51 -5.11 -15.86 -7.36
C GLU A 51 -4.07 -16.55 -8.27
N GLY A 52 -2.86 -16.01 -8.41
CA GLY A 52 -1.78 -16.70 -9.14
C GLY A 52 -1.47 -18.09 -8.58
N ILE A 53 -1.48 -18.23 -7.25
CA ILE A 53 -1.36 -19.51 -6.53
C ILE A 53 -2.51 -20.47 -6.89
N ARG A 54 -3.76 -19.99 -6.89
CA ARG A 54 -4.94 -20.77 -7.28
C ARG A 54 -4.87 -21.22 -8.74
N GLN A 55 -4.43 -20.34 -9.64
CA GLN A 55 -4.29 -20.63 -11.06
C GLN A 55 -3.26 -21.72 -11.35
N VAL A 56 -2.19 -21.86 -10.54
CA VAL A 56 -1.25 -22.99 -10.66
C VAL A 56 -1.96 -24.33 -10.40
N LYS A 57 -2.88 -24.40 -9.44
CA LYS A 57 -3.69 -25.60 -9.21
C LYS A 57 -4.68 -25.85 -10.35
N ILE A 58 -5.43 -24.82 -10.79
CA ILE A 58 -6.40 -24.94 -11.89
C ILE A 58 -5.70 -25.40 -13.18
N PHE A 59 -4.54 -24.84 -13.49
CA PHE A 59 -3.71 -25.25 -14.61
C PHE A 59 -3.34 -26.73 -14.52
N GLN A 60 -2.89 -27.20 -13.35
CA GLN A 60 -2.56 -28.61 -13.17
C GLN A 60 -3.79 -29.53 -13.29
N ASP A 61 -4.92 -29.15 -12.69
CA ASP A 61 -6.18 -29.91 -12.77
C ASP A 61 -6.63 -30.10 -14.23
N ALA A 62 -6.38 -29.10 -15.09
CA ALA A 62 -6.74 -29.11 -16.51
C ALA A 62 -5.68 -29.76 -17.42
N ALA A 63 -4.39 -29.51 -17.16
CA ALA A 63 -3.28 -30.00 -17.99
C ALA A 63 -2.86 -31.43 -17.65
N GLN A 64 -3.16 -31.91 -16.44
CA GLN A 64 -2.88 -33.25 -15.94
C GLN A 64 -1.43 -33.69 -16.16
N LEU A 65 -0.48 -32.79 -15.90
CA LEU A 65 0.94 -33.06 -16.12
C LEU A 65 1.43 -34.16 -15.18
N GLU A 66 2.28 -35.05 -15.69
CA GLU A 66 2.91 -36.10 -14.90
C GLU A 66 3.73 -35.49 -13.75
N GLY A 67 3.47 -35.95 -12.51
CA GLY A 67 4.06 -35.37 -11.29
C GLY A 67 3.58 -33.97 -10.92
N GLY A 68 2.64 -33.38 -11.67
CA GLY A 68 2.21 -32.00 -11.47
C GLY A 68 1.49 -31.74 -10.14
N ASP A 69 0.77 -32.73 -9.59
CA ASP A 69 0.13 -32.60 -8.27
C ASP A 69 1.18 -32.48 -7.15
N GLU A 70 2.29 -33.24 -7.27
CA GLU A 70 3.43 -33.14 -6.36
C GLU A 70 4.15 -31.80 -6.53
N PHE A 71 4.26 -31.30 -7.77
CA PHE A 71 4.76 -29.95 -8.06
C PHE A 71 3.89 -28.87 -7.39
N VAL A 72 2.56 -28.94 -7.50
CA VAL A 72 1.65 -27.99 -6.82
C VAL A 72 1.91 -27.98 -5.32
N VAL A 73 1.96 -29.15 -4.66
CA VAL A 73 2.24 -29.24 -3.22
C VAL A 73 3.62 -28.66 -2.87
N LYS A 74 4.67 -28.94 -3.66
CA LYS A 74 6.01 -28.39 -3.45
C LYS A 74 6.04 -26.86 -3.64
N PHE A 75 5.37 -26.36 -4.67
CA PHE A 75 5.26 -24.93 -5.00
C PHE A 75 4.56 -24.14 -3.88
N LEU A 76 3.39 -24.63 -3.43
CA LEU A 76 2.64 -24.00 -2.33
C LEU A 76 3.44 -23.94 -1.02
N ASN A 77 4.16 -25.01 -0.69
CA ASN A 77 5.07 -25.03 0.48
C ASN A 77 6.25 -24.06 0.32
N ALA A 78 6.83 -23.95 -0.89
CA ALA A 78 7.89 -23.00 -1.18
C ALA A 78 7.42 -21.55 -1.03
N GLU A 79 6.23 -21.21 -1.53
CA GLU A 79 5.64 -19.87 -1.40
C GLU A 79 5.27 -19.51 0.04
N ALA A 80 4.68 -20.45 0.80
CA ALA A 80 4.45 -20.26 2.23
C ALA A 80 5.76 -19.97 2.97
N LYS A 81 6.81 -20.76 2.72
CA LYS A 81 8.14 -20.56 3.31
C LYS A 81 8.79 -19.23 2.88
N ARG A 82 8.65 -18.83 1.61
CA ARG A 82 9.15 -17.55 1.07
C ARG A 82 8.53 -16.35 1.79
N LEU A 83 7.28 -16.48 2.25
CA LEU A 83 6.55 -15.46 3.00
C LEU A 83 6.70 -15.59 4.53
N GLY A 84 7.51 -16.53 5.03
CA GLY A 84 7.69 -16.77 6.46
C GLY A 84 6.44 -17.32 7.16
N LYS A 85 5.62 -18.10 6.44
CA LYS A 85 4.30 -18.57 6.88
C LYS A 85 4.19 -20.09 6.84
N THR A 86 3.30 -20.64 7.66
CA THR A 86 2.76 -21.99 7.44
C THR A 86 1.76 -21.96 6.27
N MET A 87 1.46 -23.13 5.68
CA MET A 87 0.44 -23.22 4.64
C MET A 87 -0.93 -22.70 5.11
N GLN A 88 -1.35 -23.08 6.32
CA GLN A 88 -2.61 -22.61 6.90
C GLN A 88 -2.66 -21.09 7.11
N GLN A 89 -1.53 -20.46 7.45
CA GLN A 89 -1.43 -19.00 7.57
C GLN A 89 -1.49 -18.29 6.20
N LEU A 90 -0.90 -18.89 5.16
CA LEU A 90 -0.99 -18.35 3.79
C LEU A 90 -2.43 -18.47 3.27
N ASP A 91 -3.06 -19.64 3.42
CA ASP A 91 -4.46 -19.89 3.04
C ASP A 91 -5.43 -18.92 3.74
N THR A 92 -5.32 -18.79 5.08
CA THR A 92 -6.11 -17.82 5.86
C THR A 92 -5.92 -16.39 5.35
N GLN A 93 -4.69 -16.00 5.04
CA GLN A 93 -4.40 -14.67 4.50
C GLN A 93 -4.97 -14.47 3.09
N CYS A 94 -5.00 -15.51 2.26
CA CYS A 94 -5.57 -15.46 0.92
C CYS A 94 -7.09 -15.23 0.95
N ILE A 95 -7.81 -15.97 1.78
CA ILE A 95 -9.25 -15.80 2.00
C ILE A 95 -9.56 -14.36 2.47
N GLN A 96 -8.78 -13.85 3.44
CA GLN A 96 -8.94 -12.48 3.94
C GLN A 96 -8.63 -11.42 2.88
N ALA A 97 -7.58 -11.61 2.09
CA ALA A 97 -7.19 -10.67 1.05
C ALA A 97 -8.18 -10.64 -0.12
N GLN A 98 -8.69 -11.79 -0.56
CA GLN A 98 -9.73 -11.88 -1.59
C GLN A 98 -11.02 -11.17 -1.12
N SER A 99 -11.54 -11.51 0.06
CA SER A 99 -12.75 -10.85 0.58
C SER A 99 -12.58 -9.34 0.78
N THR A 100 -11.41 -8.88 1.21
CA THR A 100 -11.12 -7.44 1.34
C THR A 100 -11.01 -6.77 -0.05
N PHE A 101 -10.44 -7.46 -1.03
CA PHE A 101 -10.34 -6.98 -2.42
C PHE A 101 -11.72 -6.87 -3.09
N GLU A 102 -12.62 -7.84 -2.91
CA GLU A 102 -14.01 -7.80 -3.39
C GLU A 102 -14.78 -6.58 -2.83
N GLN A 103 -14.63 -6.32 -1.53
CA GLN A 103 -15.22 -5.14 -0.88
C GLN A 103 -14.68 -3.83 -1.46
N LEU A 104 -13.36 -3.73 -1.65
CA LEU A 104 -12.73 -2.55 -2.25
C LEU A 104 -13.13 -2.36 -3.72
N SER A 105 -13.20 -3.45 -4.49
CA SER A 105 -13.68 -3.46 -5.88
C SER A 105 -15.11 -2.93 -5.97
N THR A 106 -15.99 -3.40 -5.09
CA THR A 106 -17.39 -2.94 -5.00
C THR A 106 -17.46 -1.44 -4.72
N VAL A 107 -16.67 -0.93 -3.77
CA VAL A 107 -16.60 0.52 -3.45
C VAL A 107 -16.02 1.33 -4.62
N ALA A 108 -15.10 0.76 -5.40
CA ALA A 108 -14.54 1.37 -6.59
C ALA A 108 -15.45 1.31 -7.84
N GLY A 109 -16.62 0.67 -7.75
CA GLY A 109 -17.53 0.46 -8.90
C GLY A 109 -17.01 -0.57 -9.91
N ILE A 110 -16.10 -1.45 -9.49
CA ILE A 110 -15.51 -2.52 -10.30
C ILE A 110 -16.13 -3.85 -9.87
N SER A 111 -16.71 -4.60 -10.80
CA SER A 111 -17.12 -5.98 -10.53
C SER A 111 -15.87 -6.87 -10.42
N PRO A 112 -15.66 -7.59 -9.30
CA PRO A 112 -14.67 -8.68 -9.27
C PRO A 112 -15.09 -9.79 -10.25
N GLN A 113 -14.11 -10.50 -10.80
CA GLN A 113 -14.28 -11.64 -11.71
C GLN A 113 -13.95 -12.96 -10.99
#